data_AF-A0A3S3CPD3-F1
#
_entry.id   AF-A0A3S3CPD3-F1
#
_cell.length_a   1.000
_cell.length_b   1.000
_cell.length_c   1.000
_cell.angle_alpha   90.00
_cell.angle_beta   90.00
_cell.angle_gamma   90.00
#
_symmetry.space_group_name_H-M   'P 1'
#
loop_
_entity.id
_entity.type
_entity.pdbx_description
1 polymer ?
#
loop_
_entity_poly.entity_id
_entity_poly.type
_entity_poly.pdbx_seq_one_letter_code
_entity_poly.pdbx_strand_id
1 'polypeptide(L)'
;MRIRRAVAGVAVAGLALAAVGCGSGGNEAIEGTGTSVAETTEPVPDRVSVCRPALVDTPISADELPVWPGPDPSEFLEPNPPSGECGEIGGEQASAVYLAALDNPDALWNVDGIVRWLVVDPLQ
;
A
#
# COMPACT_ATOMS: atom_id res chain seq x y z
N MET A 1 -15.25 -14.91 33.89
CA MET A 1 -15.11 -13.56 34.49
C MET A 1 -15.21 -12.55 33.34
N ARG A 2 -16.32 -11.81 33.21
CA ARG A 2 -16.55 -10.85 32.12
C ARG A 2 -16.16 -9.46 32.61
N ILE A 3 -15.13 -8.86 32.02
CA ILE A 3 -14.72 -7.50 32.36
C ILE A 3 -15.21 -6.59 31.22
N ARG A 4 -16.33 -5.90 31.48
CA ARG A 4 -16.77 -4.77 30.67
C ARG A 4 -15.91 -3.58 31.06
N ARG A 5 -15.18 -2.97 30.12
CA ARG A 5 -14.61 -1.63 30.29
C ARG A 5 -15.32 -0.68 29.35
N ALA A 6 -15.76 0.43 29.91
CA ALA A 6 -16.62 1.43 29.30
C ALA A 6 -15.91 2.80 29.35
N VAL A 7 -16.10 3.57 28.28
CA VAL A 7 -16.14 5.04 28.16
C VAL A 7 -14.88 5.86 28.45
N ALA A 8 -14.47 6.66 27.46
CA ALA A 8 -14.31 8.13 27.57
C ALA A 8 -14.09 8.74 26.18
N GLY A 9 -15.08 9.51 25.71
CA GLY A 9 -14.94 10.37 24.53
C GLY A 9 -14.08 11.59 24.86
N VAL A 10 -13.33 12.09 23.87
CA VAL A 10 -12.54 13.32 23.95
C VAL A 10 -12.98 14.27 22.83
N ALA A 11 -13.04 15.54 23.19
CA ALA A 11 -13.99 16.52 22.72
C ALA A 11 -13.61 17.25 21.43
N VAL A 12 -14.66 17.68 20.72
CA VAL A 12 -14.65 18.67 19.65
C VAL A 12 -14.25 20.03 20.23
N ALA A 13 -13.14 20.59 19.74
CA ALA A 13 -12.83 22.01 19.92
C ALA A 13 -13.14 22.74 18.61
N GLY A 14 -14.31 23.37 18.55
CA GLY A 14 -14.65 24.31 17.49
C GLY A 14 -13.87 25.61 17.67
N LEU A 15 -13.14 26.03 16.64
CA LEU A 15 -12.56 27.37 16.57
C LEU A 15 -13.43 28.23 15.68
N ALA A 16 -14.20 29.14 16.29
CA ALA A 16 -14.89 30.21 15.61
C ALA A 16 -13.93 31.39 15.45
N LEU A 17 -13.70 31.85 14.22
CA LEU A 17 -13.09 33.14 13.93
C LEU A 17 -14.11 34.02 13.22
N ALA A 18 -14.73 34.91 13.99
CA ALA A 18 -15.44 36.05 13.46
C ALA A 18 -14.43 37.16 13.17
N ALA A 19 -14.34 37.59 11.90
CA ALA A 19 -13.77 38.87 11.54
C ALA A 19 -14.78 39.62 10.68
N VAL A 20 -15.47 40.58 11.32
CA VAL A 20 -16.23 41.63 10.66
C VAL A 20 -15.22 42.63 10.11
N GLY A 21 -15.26 42.87 8.80
CA GLY A 21 -14.43 43.88 8.14
C GLY A 21 -15.03 44.26 6.78
N CYS A 22 -15.95 45.22 6.80
CA CYS A 22 -16.44 45.90 5.60
C CYS A 22 -15.42 46.98 5.21
N GLY A 23 -14.85 46.90 4.01
CA GLY A 23 -13.95 47.92 3.47
C GLY A 23 -13.73 47.74 1.97
N SER A 24 -14.45 48.53 1.16
CA SER A 24 -14.13 48.71 -0.26
C SER A 24 -12.85 49.53 -0.41
N GLY A 25 -11.87 49.01 -1.15
CA GLY A 25 -10.66 49.73 -1.52
C GLY A 25 -9.73 48.82 -2.31
N GLY A 26 -9.11 49.34 -3.37
CA GLY A 26 -8.42 48.56 -4.40
C GLY A 26 -7.06 47.96 -4.01
N ASN A 27 -6.64 47.10 -4.94
CA ASN A 27 -5.32 46.50 -5.22
C ASN A 27 -4.71 45.45 -4.26
N GLU A 28 -4.10 44.47 -4.93
CA GLU A 28 -3.05 43.53 -4.52
C GLU A 28 -3.10 42.84 -3.14
N ALA A 29 -3.54 41.58 -3.14
CA ALA A 29 -2.78 40.45 -2.59
C ALA A 29 -3.49 39.15 -3.01
N ILE A 30 -2.90 38.47 -3.99
CA ILE A 30 -3.05 37.03 -4.11
C ILE A 30 -2.38 36.39 -2.90
N GLU A 31 -3.03 35.43 -2.26
CA GLU A 31 -2.43 34.23 -1.65
C GLU A 31 -3.53 33.47 -0.91
N GLY A 32 -4.47 32.94 -1.70
CA GLY A 32 -5.21 31.76 -1.28
C GLY A 32 -4.27 30.58 -1.39
N THR A 33 -3.45 30.33 -0.35
CA THR A 33 -2.74 29.05 -0.20
C THR A 33 -3.78 27.99 0.17
N GLY A 34 -4.57 27.59 -0.82
CA GLY A 34 -5.16 26.27 -0.82
C GLY A 34 -4.01 25.30 -0.93
N THR A 35 -3.57 24.77 0.21
CA THR A 35 -2.68 23.61 0.24
C THR A 35 -3.48 22.42 -0.30
N SER A 36 -3.65 22.36 -1.62
CA SER A 36 -3.88 21.09 -2.30
C SER A 36 -2.60 20.30 -2.08
N VAL A 37 -2.61 19.48 -1.03
CA VAL A 37 -1.72 18.32 -0.95
C VAL A 37 -2.06 17.50 -2.18
N ALA A 38 -1.28 17.69 -3.24
CA ALA A 38 -1.19 16.69 -4.28
C ALA A 38 -0.61 15.46 -3.59
N GLU A 39 -1.48 14.52 -3.23
CA GLU A 39 -1.04 13.13 -3.09
C GLU A 39 -0.40 12.78 -4.43
N THR A 40 0.92 12.78 -4.47
CA THR A 40 1.66 12.16 -5.56
C THR A 40 1.43 10.66 -5.42
N THR A 41 0.28 10.20 -5.91
CA THR A 41 0.06 8.77 -6.16
C THR A 41 1.06 8.39 -7.24
N GLU A 42 2.06 7.59 -6.89
CA GLU A 42 2.96 7.01 -7.88
C GLU A 42 2.11 6.29 -8.94
N PRO A 43 2.43 6.45 -10.23
CA PRO A 43 1.65 5.81 -11.28
C PRO A 43 1.68 4.29 -11.08
N VAL A 44 0.50 3.66 -11.15
CA VAL A 44 0.38 2.21 -11.05
C VAL A 44 1.07 1.58 -12.28
N PRO A 45 1.99 0.64 -12.09
CA PRO A 45 2.76 0.07 -13.19
C PRO A 45 1.90 -0.90 -14.03
N ASP A 46 2.16 -0.91 -15.34
CA ASP A 46 1.61 -1.88 -16.28
C ASP A 46 2.37 -3.22 -16.28
N ARG A 47 3.54 -3.27 -15.63
CA ARG A 47 4.39 -4.44 -15.47
C ARG A 47 5.07 -4.47 -14.11
N VAL A 48 5.20 -5.65 -13.52
CA VAL A 48 5.95 -5.87 -12.27
C VAL A 48 6.87 -7.06 -12.42
N SER A 49 8.02 -6.99 -11.74
CA SER A 49 8.87 -8.14 -11.47
C SER A 49 8.45 -8.73 -10.13
N VAL A 50 8.28 -10.05 -10.07
CA VAL A 50 8.08 -10.79 -8.82
C VAL A 50 9.26 -11.71 -8.63
N CYS A 51 9.93 -11.61 -7.49
CA CYS A 51 11.06 -12.46 -7.15
C CYS A 51 10.80 -13.23 -5.84
N ARG A 52 11.23 -14.49 -5.82
CA ARG A 52 11.37 -15.32 -4.63
C ARG A 52 12.87 -15.43 -4.29
N PRO A 53 13.39 -14.62 -3.36
CA PRO A 53 14.82 -14.59 -3.10
C PRO A 53 15.34 -15.89 -2.45
N ALA A 54 14.51 -16.50 -1.60
CA ALA A 54 14.80 -17.77 -0.94
C ALA A 54 13.51 -18.47 -0.51
N LEU A 55 13.64 -19.73 -0.11
CA LEU A 55 12.62 -20.41 0.69
C LEU A 55 12.62 -19.84 2.10
N VAL A 56 11.42 -19.69 2.68
CA VAL A 56 11.25 -19.18 4.05
C VAL A 56 10.85 -20.32 4.98
N ASP A 57 11.50 -20.37 6.14
CA ASP A 57 11.10 -21.22 7.27
C ASP A 57 10.72 -20.27 8.41
N THR A 58 9.42 -20.08 8.63
CA THR A 58 8.86 -19.11 9.57
C THR A 58 7.79 -19.77 10.43
N PRO A 59 7.65 -19.39 11.72
CA PRO A 59 6.59 -19.92 12.58
C PRO A 59 5.20 -19.34 12.27
N ILE A 60 5.09 -18.38 11.35
CA ILE A 60 3.82 -17.75 10.94
C ILE A 60 2.98 -18.73 10.12
N SER A 61 1.70 -18.84 10.43
CA SER A 61 0.77 -19.71 9.68
C SER A 61 0.29 -19.02 8.40
N ALA A 62 0.06 -19.77 7.32
CA ALA A 62 -0.37 -19.19 6.05
C ALA A 62 -1.73 -18.45 6.15
N ASP A 63 -2.64 -18.90 7.01
CA ASP A 63 -3.94 -18.23 7.24
C ASP A 63 -3.83 -16.87 7.93
N GLU A 64 -2.66 -16.54 8.51
CA GLU A 64 -2.37 -15.24 9.11
C GLU A 64 -1.85 -14.22 8.07
N LEU A 65 -1.53 -14.67 6.85
CA LEU A 65 -0.96 -13.85 5.79
C LEU A 65 -2.01 -13.48 4.72
N PRO A 66 -1.84 -12.34 4.04
CA PRO A 66 -2.67 -12.01 2.89
C PRO A 66 -2.51 -13.06 1.78
N VAL A 67 -3.62 -13.36 1.10
CA VAL A 67 -3.64 -14.26 -0.04
C VAL A 67 -2.99 -13.59 -1.24
N TRP A 68 -2.14 -14.33 -1.95
CA TRP A 68 -1.52 -13.86 -3.18
C TRP A 68 -2.58 -13.54 -4.26
N PRO A 69 -2.62 -12.31 -4.81
CA PRO A 69 -3.67 -11.90 -5.75
C PRO A 69 -3.31 -12.17 -7.22
N GLY A 70 -2.09 -12.65 -7.49
CA GLY A 70 -1.57 -12.88 -8.84
C GLY A 70 -1.75 -14.32 -9.33
N PRO A 71 -1.21 -14.65 -10.52
CA PRO A 71 -1.16 -16.01 -11.03
C PRO A 71 -0.30 -16.89 -10.12
N ASP A 72 -0.44 -18.22 -10.21
CA ASP A 72 0.38 -19.12 -9.40
C ASP A 72 1.88 -18.86 -9.68
N PRO A 73 2.70 -18.56 -8.65
CA PRO A 73 4.12 -18.28 -8.84
C PRO A 73 4.88 -19.36 -9.60
N SER A 74 4.47 -20.62 -9.52
CA SER A 74 5.09 -21.74 -10.25
C SER A 74 4.87 -21.70 -11.76
N GLU A 75 3.89 -20.93 -12.25
CA GLU A 75 3.63 -20.80 -13.69
C GLU A 75 4.60 -19.85 -14.40
N PHE A 76 5.26 -18.96 -13.66
CA PHE A 76 6.06 -17.87 -14.26
C PHE A 76 7.40 -17.59 -13.59
N LEU A 77 7.66 -18.09 -12.37
CA LEU A 77 8.96 -17.93 -11.74
C LEU A 77 9.99 -18.88 -12.36
N GLU A 78 11.11 -18.32 -12.81
CA GLU A 78 12.25 -19.05 -13.35
C GLU A 78 13.53 -18.77 -12.53
N PRO A 79 14.50 -19.70 -12.48
CA PRO A 79 15.77 -19.47 -11.80
C PRO A 79 16.49 -18.22 -12.32
N ASN A 80 16.82 -17.30 -11.42
CA ASN A 80 17.47 -16.02 -11.72
C ASN A 80 18.56 -15.68 -10.67
N PRO A 81 19.73 -16.35 -10.70
CA PRO A 81 20.81 -16.06 -9.76
C PRO A 81 21.42 -14.66 -10.00
N PRO A 82 21.77 -13.91 -8.94
CA PRO A 82 21.76 -14.30 -7.53
C PRO A 82 20.42 -14.09 -6.80
N SER A 83 19.39 -13.59 -7.49
CA SER A 83 18.10 -13.17 -6.93
C SER A 83 17.11 -14.30 -6.62
N GLY A 84 17.54 -15.56 -6.66
CA GLY A 84 16.67 -16.73 -6.44
C GLY A 84 15.91 -17.09 -7.70
N GLU A 85 14.58 -16.96 -7.68
CA GLU A 85 13.72 -17.12 -8.86
C GLU A 85 12.94 -15.84 -9.11
N CYS A 86 12.77 -15.44 -10.37
CA CYS A 86 12.02 -14.25 -10.74
C CYS A 86 11.18 -14.49 -11.99
N GLY A 87 10.17 -13.66 -12.17
CA GLY A 87 9.41 -13.57 -13.41
C GLY A 87 8.56 -12.30 -13.44
N GLU A 88 7.89 -12.07 -14.56
CA GLU A 88 7.17 -10.81 -14.81
C GLU A 88 5.66 -11.05 -14.91
N ILE A 89 4.90 -10.08 -14.39
CA ILE A 89 3.44 -10.00 -14.58
C ILE A 89 3.15 -8.69 -15.31
N GLY A 90 2.24 -8.71 -16.29
CA GLY A 90 1.84 -7.54 -17.07
C GLY A 90 0.33 -7.28 -17.07
N GLY A 91 -0.04 -6.07 -17.50
CA GLY A 91 -1.42 -5.62 -17.64
C GLY A 91 -2.11 -5.41 -16.30
N GLU A 92 -3.44 -5.58 -16.28
CA GLU A 92 -4.28 -5.34 -15.09
C GLU A 92 -3.86 -6.17 -13.86
N GLN A 93 -3.33 -7.38 -14.08
CA GLN A 93 -2.80 -8.20 -12.98
C GLN A 93 -1.56 -7.59 -12.32
N ALA A 94 -0.70 -6.90 -13.09
CA ALA A 94 0.47 -6.23 -12.54
C ALA A 94 0.05 -5.11 -11.57
N SER A 95 -0.97 -4.34 -11.96
CA SER A 95 -1.56 -3.30 -11.13
C SER A 95 -2.13 -3.85 -9.82
N ALA A 96 -2.89 -4.94 -9.87
CA ALA A 96 -3.47 -5.58 -8.69
C ALA A 96 -2.40 -6.14 -7.74
N VAL A 97 -1.38 -6.81 -8.28
CA VAL A 97 -0.26 -7.36 -7.51
C VAL A 97 0.56 -6.24 -6.87
N TYR A 98 0.83 -5.15 -7.61
CA TYR A 98 1.56 -4.01 -7.09
C TYR A 98 0.84 -3.34 -5.91
N LEU A 99 -0.45 -3.05 -6.06
CA LEU A 99 -1.24 -2.40 -5.01
C LEU A 99 -1.33 -3.27 -3.75
N ALA A 100 -1.54 -4.58 -3.91
CA ALA A 100 -1.55 -5.50 -2.78
C ALA A 100 -0.17 -5.57 -2.08
N ALA A 101 0.92 -5.47 -2.83
CA ALA A 101 2.27 -5.47 -2.26
C ALA A 101 2.58 -4.21 -1.45
N LEU A 102 2.03 -3.05 -1.85
CA LEU A 102 2.13 -1.83 -1.04
C LEU A 102 1.49 -1.99 0.35
N ASP A 103 0.39 -2.75 0.42
CA ASP A 103 -0.30 -3.06 1.68
C ASP A 103 0.35 -4.22 2.47
N ASN A 104 1.34 -4.91 1.89
CA ASN A 104 2.05 -6.06 2.47
C ASN A 104 3.58 -5.89 2.39
N PRO A 105 4.18 -5.00 3.21
CA PRO A 105 5.60 -4.65 3.12
C PRO A 105 6.55 -5.80 3.51
N ASP A 106 6.07 -6.80 4.27
CA ASP A 106 6.87 -7.96 4.66
C ASP A 106 7.03 -8.96 3.50
N ALA A 107 6.27 -8.80 2.42
CA ALA A 107 6.32 -9.64 1.22
C ALA A 107 6.09 -11.14 1.50
N LEU A 108 5.45 -11.47 2.62
CA LEU A 108 5.04 -12.82 2.98
C LEU A 108 3.59 -13.04 2.56
N TRP A 109 3.36 -14.08 1.76
CA TRP A 109 2.08 -14.35 1.13
C TRP A 109 1.61 -15.76 1.43
N ASN A 110 0.29 -15.90 1.57
CA ASN A 110 -0.39 -17.18 1.48
C ASN A 110 -0.64 -17.53 0.02
N VAL A 111 0.06 -18.57 -0.46
CA VAL A 111 -0.15 -19.16 -1.78
C VAL A 111 -0.64 -20.59 -1.58
N ASP A 112 -1.94 -20.79 -1.73
CA ASP A 112 -2.62 -22.09 -1.55
C ASP A 112 -2.28 -22.80 -0.23
N GLY A 113 -2.25 -22.04 0.87
CA GLY A 113 -1.95 -22.56 2.22
C GLY A 113 -0.45 -22.70 2.50
N ILE A 114 0.42 -22.22 1.61
CA ILE A 114 1.87 -22.25 1.77
C ILE A 114 2.39 -20.82 1.89
N VAL A 115 3.20 -20.57 2.91
CA VAL A 115 3.89 -19.29 3.07
C VAL A 115 4.97 -19.14 2.00
N ARG A 116 4.95 -18.03 1.26
CA ARG A 116 5.98 -17.69 0.27
C ARG A 116 6.48 -16.26 0.47
N TRP A 117 7.78 -16.08 0.31
CA TRP A 117 8.40 -14.75 0.22
C TRP A 117 8.42 -14.31 -1.25
N LEU A 118 7.57 -13.35 -1.61
CA LEU A 118 7.43 -12.82 -2.97
C LEU A 118 7.55 -11.30 -2.94
N VAL A 119 8.70 -10.81 -3.40
CA VAL A 119 9.01 -9.38 -3.53
C VAL A 119 8.47 -8.90 -4.87
N VAL A 120 7.72 -7.81 -4.86
CA VAL A 120 7.12 -7.20 -6.05
C VAL A 120 7.77 -5.85 -6.30
N ASP A 121 8.38 -5.68 -7.46
CA ASP A 121 8.99 -4.42 -7.90
C ASP A 121 8.34 -3.92 -9.19
N PRO A 122 7.99 -2.62 -9.29
CA PRO A 122 7.44 -2.05 -10.52
C PRO A 122 8.51 -2.04 -11.63
N LEU A 123 8.10 -2.41 -12.84
CA LEU A 123 8.91 -2.24 -14.05
C LEU A 123 8.37 -1.04 -14.84
N GLN A 124 9.29 -0.12 -15.20
CA GLN A 124 8.99 1.07 -16.00
C GLN A 124 8.95 0.75 -17.50
#